data_AF-A0A9E6V6Q0-F1
#
_entry.id   AF-A0A9E6V6Q0-F1
#
_cell.length_a   1.000
_cell.length_b   1.000
_cell.length_c   1.000
_cell.angle_alpha   90.00
_cell.angle_beta   90.00
_cell.angle_gamma   90.00
#
_symmetry.space_group_name_H-M   'P 1'
#
loop_
_entity.id
_entity.type
_entity.pdbx_description
1 polymer ?
#
loop_
_entity_poly.entity_id
_entity_poly.type
_entity_poly.pdbx_seq_one_letter_code
_entity_poly.pdbx_strand_id
1 'polypeptide(L)'
;MQSDLLSHALHREFPNLADAIGRLRHSDAHFAHLLEQHDAVDADITKSETGVAPMSDHSLEALKKQRLHLKDQLYRMAVAA
;
A
#
# COMPACT_ATOMS: atom_id res chain seq x y z
N MET A 1 -4.12 2.48 -14.57
CA MET A 1 -4.71 1.45 -13.69
C MET A 1 -3.60 0.83 -12.86
N GLN A 2 -3.12 1.53 -11.82
CA GLN A 2 -2.00 1.06 -10.97
C GLN A 2 -2.45 0.46 -9.62
N SER A 3 -3.75 0.58 -9.29
CA SER A 3 -4.35 0.32 -7.97
C SER A 3 -4.43 -1.15 -7.49
N ASP A 4 -3.82 -2.11 -8.19
CA ASP A 4 -4.01 -3.55 -7.92
C ASP A 4 -2.73 -4.29 -7.48
N LEU A 5 -1.58 -3.61 -7.54
CA LEU A 5 -0.30 -4.21 -7.14
C LEU A 5 -0.31 -4.63 -5.67
N LEU A 6 -0.88 -3.80 -4.79
CA LEU A 6 -0.94 -4.12 -3.37
C LEU A 6 -1.96 -5.21 -3.03
N SER A 7 -3.14 -5.17 -3.66
CA SER A 7 -4.17 -6.19 -3.45
C SER A 7 -3.64 -7.56 -3.84
N HIS A 8 -2.94 -7.65 -4.98
CA HIS A 8 -2.34 -8.90 -5.43
C HIS A 8 -1.14 -9.34 -4.57
N ALA A 9 -0.30 -8.40 -4.13
CA ALA A 9 0.84 -8.70 -3.25
C ALA A 9 0.37 -9.20 -1.87
N LEU A 10 -0.62 -8.55 -1.27
CA LEU A 10 -1.20 -8.98 0.01
C LEU A 10 -1.92 -10.31 -0.10
N HIS A 11 -2.60 -10.59 -1.22
CA HIS A 11 -3.20 -11.92 -1.45
C HIS A 11 -2.15 -13.03 -1.53
N ARG A 12 -0.95 -12.76 -2.09
CA ARG A 12 0.15 -13.73 -2.14
C ARG A 12 0.90 -13.87 -0.81
N GLU A 13 1.18 -12.77 -0.14
CA GLU A 13 1.89 -12.75 1.14
C GLU A 13 1.01 -13.27 2.29
N PHE A 14 -0.31 -13.02 2.24
CA PHE A 14 -1.27 -13.35 3.28
C PHE A 14 -2.57 -13.93 2.70
N PRO A 15 -2.54 -15.16 2.17
CA PRO A 15 -3.72 -15.79 1.58
C PRO A 15 -4.89 -15.92 2.56
N ASN A 16 -4.62 -16.05 3.86
CA ASN A 16 -5.65 -16.14 4.90
C ASN A 16 -6.31 -14.78 5.22
N LEU A 17 -5.63 -13.66 4.93
CA LEU A 17 -6.17 -12.32 5.12
C LEU A 17 -6.83 -11.78 3.84
N ALA A 18 -6.74 -12.51 2.72
CA ALA A 18 -7.25 -12.09 1.43
C ALA A 18 -8.74 -11.74 1.44
N ASP A 19 -9.55 -12.56 2.12
CA ASP A 19 -10.99 -12.33 2.28
C ASP A 19 -11.26 -11.11 3.18
N ALA A 20 -10.58 -11.01 4.32
CA ALA A 20 -10.70 -9.89 5.25
C ALA A 20 -10.33 -8.55 4.59
N ILE A 21 -9.22 -8.52 3.85
CA ILE A 21 -8.76 -7.35 3.09
C ILE A 21 -9.78 -6.95 2.02
N GLY A 22 -10.31 -7.92 1.27
CA GLY A 22 -11.35 -7.66 0.27
C GLY A 22 -12.62 -7.08 0.91
N ARG A 23 -13.03 -7.64 2.05
CA ARG A 23 -14.20 -7.20 2.81
C ARG A 23 -14.01 -5.80 3.39
N LEU A 24 -12.86 -5.53 4.02
CA LEU A 24 -12.49 -4.22 4.55
C LEU A 24 -12.37 -3.17 3.45
N ARG A 25 -11.83 -3.51 2.28
CA ARG A 25 -11.75 -2.59 1.13
C ARG A 25 -13.12 -2.09 0.69
N HIS A 26 -14.16 -2.89 0.82
CA HIS A 26 -15.53 -2.51 0.44
C HIS A 26 -16.35 -1.93 1.59
N SER A 27 -16.13 -2.41 2.82
CA SER A 27 -16.94 -2.02 3.99
C SER A 27 -16.31 -0.92 4.85
N ASP A 28 -14.99 -0.72 4.78
CA ASP A 28 -14.26 0.24 5.61
C ASP A 28 -13.57 1.31 4.75
N ALA A 29 -14.14 2.52 4.78
CA ALA A 29 -13.64 3.66 4.00
C ALA A 29 -12.23 4.09 4.45
N HIS A 30 -11.87 3.88 5.71
CA HIS A 30 -10.53 4.20 6.20
C HIS A 30 -9.50 3.24 5.62
N PHE A 31 -9.80 1.93 5.62
CA PHE A 31 -8.97 0.91 5.00
C PHE A 31 -8.78 1.15 3.50
N ALA A 32 -9.86 1.48 2.79
CA ALA A 32 -9.79 1.82 1.38
C ALA A 32 -8.88 3.03 1.11
N HIS A 33 -8.97 4.08 1.95
CA HIS A 33 -8.12 5.25 1.82
C HIS A 33 -6.64 4.95 2.09
N LEU A 34 -6.33 4.13 3.09
CA LEU A 34 -4.95 3.70 3.38
C LEU A 34 -4.36 2.89 2.24
N LEU A 35 -5.16 2.03 1.61
CA LEU A 35 -4.78 1.24 0.45
C LEU A 35 -4.42 2.15 -0.73
N GLU A 36 -5.25 3.15 -1.01
CA GLU A 36 -5.02 4.12 -2.06
C GLU A 36 -3.77 4.98 -1.78
N GLN A 37 -3.57 5.42 -0.53
CA GLN A 37 -2.36 6.14 -0.13
C GLN A 37 -1.11 5.29 -0.29
N HIS A 38 -1.16 4.01 0.09
CA HIS A 38 -0.03 3.11 -0.08
C HIS A 38 0.31 2.94 -1.55
N ASP A 39 -0.70 2.68 -2.41
CA ASP A 39 -0.51 2.52 -3.85
C ASP A 39 0.08 3.78 -4.49
N ALA A 40 -0.40 4.97 -4.08
CA ALA A 40 0.15 6.24 -4.52
C ALA A 40 1.62 6.40 -4.15
N VAL A 41 2.01 6.08 -2.90
CA VAL A 41 3.40 6.14 -2.44
C VAL A 41 4.29 5.14 -3.18
N ASP A 42 3.82 3.91 -3.39
CA ASP A 42 4.56 2.88 -4.11
C ASP A 42 4.77 3.24 -5.59
N ALA A 43 3.73 3.80 -6.22
CA ALA A 43 3.81 4.34 -7.57
C ALA A 43 4.81 5.50 -7.67
N ASP A 44 4.88 6.36 -6.66
CA ASP A 44 5.80 7.49 -6.62
C ASP A 44 7.27 7.04 -6.43
N ILE A 45 7.50 6.08 -5.53
CA ILE A 45 8.79 5.39 -5.38
C ILE A 45 9.21 4.76 -6.72
N THR A 46 8.30 4.03 -7.37
CA THR A 46 8.56 3.39 -8.67
C THR A 46 8.89 4.43 -9.74
N LYS A 47 8.17 5.56 -9.79
CA LYS A 47 8.47 6.66 -10.74
C LYS A 47 9.85 7.27 -10.48
N SER A 48 10.24 7.41 -9.22
CA SER A 48 11.58 7.89 -8.87
C SER A 48 12.66 6.87 -9.27
N GLU A 49 12.45 5.59 -8.99
CA GLU A 49 13.41 4.51 -9.31
C GLU A 49 13.54 4.25 -10.82
N THR A 50 12.47 4.45 -11.58
CA THR A 50 12.46 4.35 -13.05
C THR A 50 12.95 5.62 -13.75
N GLY A 51 13.30 6.67 -12.98
CA GLY A 51 13.76 7.96 -13.51
C GLY A 51 12.68 8.81 -14.19
N VAL A 52 11.41 8.43 -14.06
CA VAL A 52 10.26 9.19 -14.59
C VAL A 52 10.04 10.48 -13.79
N ALA A 53 10.19 10.41 -12.47
CA ALA A 53 10.10 11.55 -11.57
C ALA A 53 11.18 11.42 -10.48
N PRO A 54 12.46 11.66 -10.82
CA PRO A 54 13.56 11.44 -9.89
C PRO A 54 13.41 12.36 -8.68
N MET A 55 13.34 11.74 -7.50
CA MET A 55 13.31 12.44 -6.24
C MET A 55 14.68 12.45 -5.57
N SER A 56 14.90 13.44 -4.70
CA SER A 56 16.07 13.43 -3.82
C SER A 56 16.02 12.23 -2.87
N ASP A 57 17.19 11.70 -2.48
CA ASP A 57 17.30 10.57 -1.55
C ASP A 57 16.47 10.77 -0.27
N HIS A 58 16.47 11.99 0.28
CA HIS A 58 15.69 12.30 1.49
C HIS A 58 14.17 12.12 1.28
N SER A 59 13.65 12.54 0.13
CA SER A 59 12.23 12.39 -0.22
C SER A 59 11.90 10.93 -0.47
N LEU A 60 12.77 10.20 -1.18
CA LEU A 60 12.60 8.77 -1.42
C LEU A 60 12.62 7.95 -0.12
N GLU A 61 13.52 8.29 0.82
CA GLU A 61 13.55 7.69 2.15
C GLU A 61 12.29 7.98 2.96
N ALA A 62 11.76 9.21 2.89
CA ALA A 62 10.50 9.57 3.54
C ALA A 62 9.33 8.75 2.98
N LEU A 63 9.24 8.59 1.65
CA LEU A 63 8.24 7.76 1.00
C LEU A 63 8.38 6.28 1.37
N LYS A 64 9.61 5.74 1.41
CA LYS A 64 9.85 4.35 1.85
C LYS A 64 9.39 4.12 3.30
N LYS A 65 9.63 5.08 4.20
CA LYS A 65 9.12 5.04 5.59
C LYS A 65 7.59 5.10 5.63
N GLN A 66 7.00 5.98 4.82
CA GLN A 66 5.54 6.12 4.74
C GLN A 66 4.88 4.85 4.20
N ARG A 67 5.44 4.24 3.14
CA ARG A 67 5.00 2.96 2.59
C ARG A 67 4.99 1.87 3.67
N LEU A 68 6.08 1.76 4.44
CA LEU A 68 6.19 0.78 5.53
C LEU A 68 5.12 1.02 6.60
N HIS A 69 4.90 2.27 7.00
CA HIS A 69 3.90 2.63 7.99
C HIS A 69 2.47 2.30 7.53
N LEU A 70 2.14 2.64 6.28
CA LEU A 70 0.84 2.32 5.68
C LEU A 70 0.63 0.81 5.58
N LYS A 71 1.65 0.05 5.19
CA LYS A 71 1.59 -1.41 5.15
C LYS A 71 1.31 -2.00 6.53
N ASP A 72 1.99 -1.50 7.57
CA ASP A 72 1.81 -1.95 8.94
C ASP A 72 0.39 -1.65 9.45
N GLN A 73 -0.15 -0.47 9.13
CA GLN A 73 -1.52 -0.11 9.51
C GLN A 73 -2.58 -0.96 8.80
N LEU A 74 -2.42 -1.17 7.48
CA LEU A 74 -3.27 -2.08 6.70
C LEU A 74 -3.23 -3.51 7.28
N TYR A 75 -2.04 -4.00 7.62
CA TYR A 75 -1.88 -5.33 8.22
C TYR A 75 -2.59 -5.43 9.57
N ARG A 76 -2.42 -4.44 10.47
CA ARG A 76 -3.10 -4.42 11.77
C ARG A 76 -4.61 -4.43 11.62
N MET A 77 -5.17 -3.64 10.69
CA MET A 77 -6.61 -3.62 10.44
C MET A 77 -7.10 -4.96 9.87
N ALA A 78 -6.34 -5.56 8.94
CA ALA A 78 -6.69 -6.85 8.37
C ALA A 78 -6.64 -8.01 9.37
N VAL A 79 -5.74 -7.96 10.35
CA VAL A 79 -5.62 -8.97 11.42
C VAL A 79 -6.66 -8.77 12.53
N ALA A 80 -7.11 -7.53 12.75
CA ALA A 80 -8.10 -7.20 13.78
C ALA A 80 -9.56 -7.39 13.33
N ALA A 81 -9.80 -7.61 12.03
CA ALA A 81 -11.11 -7.85 11.43
C ALA A 81 -11.50 -9.33 11.46
#